data_AF-A0A7X3IDF8-F1
#
_entry.id   AF-A0A7X3IDF8-F1
#
_cell.length_a   1.000
_cell.length_b   1.000
_cell.length_c   1.000
_cell.angle_alpha   90.00
_cell.angle_beta   90.00
_cell.angle_gamma   90.00
#
_symmetry.space_group_name_H-M   'P 1'
#
loop_
_entity.id
_entity.type
_entity.pdbx_description
1 polymer ?
#
loop_
_entity_poly.entity_id
_entity_poly.type
_entity_poly.pdbx_seq_one_letter_code
_entity_poly.pdbx_strand_id
1 'polypeptide(L)'
;MRPLHRSRHIRPRRSPGRACRPPSRCRQRPSPPRRPSSRRTTSMTNSWPSRPPRTGGRAMSETHRDGETLSRAERAAKPARERQLIMKNLFVGHDRFETATEAVSRFHRPVKDGVPDFGSLFVLAGDPRTGKSYALRRYARGFPADLTGTEGIVRPVAYVDLPVGCNKSGFVTAVAGVLNAGDVTRMKVDALFGNVLNALVKQRVELLILDEVQEAFTTARPGALKDCQGLVRKILNLGTLNVAAAGLVETYGIMAADTQLEGRGGLPHHIMLPYSWDSKEERALFRLLCAEIDSRLPFAAKSGLGSQWFAARLYWVTDGIIGRLKDFTFSAGCRALNDGAERVEVGHFADAWDLIRPVGMNFNPFRDDIDQAPARVTQAKPTLQPKDPAQGAFVK
;
A
#
# COMPACT_ATOMS: atom_id res chain seq x y z
N MET A 1 -41.01 49.31 -23.12
CA MET A 1 -42.35 48.77 -23.42
C MET A 1 -42.70 47.67 -22.42
N ARG A 2 -43.64 47.95 -21.51
CA ARG A 2 -44.53 47.00 -20.80
C ARG A 2 -45.89 47.02 -21.55
N PRO A 3 -46.73 45.97 -21.51
CA PRO A 3 -47.68 45.68 -20.41
C PRO A 3 -47.81 44.16 -20.10
N LEU A 4 -48.15 43.62 -18.92
CA LEU A 4 -49.27 43.75 -17.95
C LEU A 4 -50.65 43.26 -18.44
N HIS A 5 -51.10 42.08 -17.96
CA HIS A 5 -52.46 41.71 -17.49
C HIS A 5 -52.40 40.27 -16.90
N ARG A 6 -52.66 39.99 -15.59
CA ARG A 6 -53.94 39.83 -14.83
C ARG A 6 -54.88 38.77 -15.49
N SER A 7 -55.49 37.77 -14.84
CA SER A 7 -56.05 37.57 -13.48
C SER A 7 -56.46 36.09 -13.29
N ARG A 8 -56.22 35.45 -12.11
CA ARG A 8 -57.17 35.03 -11.03
C ARG A 8 -58.30 34.02 -11.35
N HIS A 9 -58.37 32.93 -10.53
CA HIS A 9 -59.53 32.38 -9.78
C HIS A 9 -59.07 31.07 -9.08
N ILE A 10 -58.81 30.96 -7.76
CA ILE A 10 -59.65 30.87 -6.54
C ILE A 10 -60.57 29.62 -6.42
N ARG A 11 -60.03 28.58 -5.73
CA ARG A 11 -60.56 27.70 -4.62
C ARG A 11 -61.86 26.86 -4.83
N PRO A 12 -62.27 26.00 -3.85
CA PRO A 12 -61.63 24.79 -3.27
C PRO A 12 -62.65 23.61 -3.15
N ARG A 13 -62.26 22.41 -2.66
CA ARG A 13 -63.09 21.47 -1.83
C ARG A 13 -62.32 20.15 -1.62
N ARG A 14 -61.93 19.82 -0.38
CA ARG A 14 -62.62 19.01 0.66
C ARG A 14 -61.98 17.62 0.79
N SER A 15 -61.29 17.41 1.92
CA SER A 15 -61.10 16.10 2.55
C SER A 15 -62.46 15.56 3.03
N PRO A 16 -62.63 14.24 3.18
CA PRO A 16 -62.50 13.68 4.54
C PRO A 16 -61.97 12.23 4.56
N GLY A 17 -61.54 11.76 5.74
CA GLY A 17 -61.45 10.31 6.01
C GLY A 17 -60.32 9.87 6.93
N ARG A 18 -60.43 10.18 8.22
CA ARG A 18 -59.67 9.52 9.29
C ARG A 18 -60.10 8.05 9.43
N ALA A 19 -59.15 7.17 9.71
CA ALA A 19 -59.40 5.98 10.52
C ALA A 19 -58.18 5.69 11.41
N CYS A 20 -58.28 6.13 12.67
CA CYS A 20 -57.44 5.69 13.77
C CYS A 20 -57.75 4.24 14.13
N ARG A 21 -56.74 3.43 14.44
CA ARG A 21 -56.87 2.21 15.26
C ARG A 21 -55.73 2.14 16.30
N PRO A 22 -55.98 1.49 17.45
CA PRO A 22 -55.56 1.96 18.78
C PRO A 22 -54.22 1.37 19.30
N PRO A 23 -53.67 1.91 20.40
CA PRO A 23 -52.43 1.42 21.00
C PRO A 23 -52.67 0.13 21.80
N SER A 24 -51.94 -0.93 21.48
CA SER A 24 -51.93 -2.14 22.30
C SER A 24 -50.93 -1.99 23.46
N ARG A 25 -51.48 -2.23 24.64
CA ARG A 25 -50.91 -2.05 25.96
C ARG A 25 -49.60 -2.81 26.21
N CYS A 26 -48.68 -2.09 26.83
CA CYS A 26 -47.72 -2.54 27.84
C CYS A 26 -48.23 -3.76 28.64
N ARG A 27 -47.49 -4.88 28.59
CA ARG A 27 -47.49 -5.89 29.66
C ARG A 27 -46.08 -5.96 30.24
N GLN A 28 -45.93 -5.29 31.38
CA GLN A 28 -44.83 -5.45 32.31
C GLN A 28 -44.82 -6.90 32.81
N ARG A 29 -43.66 -7.57 32.77
CA ARG A 29 -43.40 -8.78 33.56
C ARG A 29 -42.51 -8.40 34.75
N PRO A 30 -42.76 -8.98 35.93
CA PRO A 30 -42.19 -8.49 37.19
C PRO A 30 -40.74 -8.95 37.41
N SER A 31 -39.96 -8.05 38.00
CA SER A 31 -38.60 -8.29 38.50
C SER A 31 -38.59 -9.27 39.68
N PRO A 32 -37.61 -10.19 39.79
CA PRO A 32 -37.38 -10.96 41.02
C PRO A 32 -36.57 -10.14 42.05
N PRO A 33 -36.63 -10.51 43.35
CA PRO A 33 -36.35 -9.59 44.46
C PRO A 33 -34.86 -9.36 44.75
N ARG A 34 -34.55 -8.17 45.26
CA ARG A 34 -33.28 -7.80 45.91
C ARG A 34 -33.28 -8.24 47.37
N ARG A 35 -32.12 -8.73 47.86
CA ARG A 35 -31.51 -8.49 49.20
C ARG A 35 -30.21 -9.33 49.34
N PRO A 36 -29.27 -8.98 50.24
CA PRO A 36 -28.84 -7.66 50.71
C PRO A 36 -27.34 -7.42 50.51
N SER A 37 -26.94 -6.19 50.81
CA SER A 37 -25.57 -5.68 50.89
C SER A 37 -24.72 -6.35 51.97
N SER A 38 -23.46 -6.66 51.63
CA SER A 38 -22.36 -6.63 52.60
C SER A 38 -21.14 -5.97 51.96
N ARG A 39 -20.83 -4.76 52.43
CA ARG A 39 -19.52 -4.14 52.26
C ARG A 39 -18.48 -4.98 53.00
N ARG A 40 -17.39 -5.36 52.33
CA ARG A 40 -16.07 -5.47 52.96
C ARG A 40 -15.01 -4.95 51.98
N THR A 41 -14.37 -3.89 52.41
CA THR A 41 -13.11 -3.33 51.94
C THR A 41 -11.99 -4.35 52.12
N THR A 42 -11.26 -4.66 51.05
CA THR A 42 -9.85 -5.05 51.18
C THR A 42 -9.11 -4.68 49.89
N SER A 43 -8.19 -3.73 50.02
CA SER A 43 -7.05 -3.51 49.14
C SER A 43 -6.15 -4.74 49.14
N MET A 44 -5.68 -5.19 47.98
CA MET A 44 -4.35 -5.80 47.74
C MET A 44 -4.28 -6.35 46.30
N THR A 45 -3.49 -5.71 45.45
CA THR A 45 -2.23 -6.21 44.86
C THR A 45 -2.36 -7.36 43.85
N ASN A 46 -2.00 -7.03 42.61
CA ASN A 46 -1.32 -7.85 41.59
C ASN A 46 -1.19 -9.35 41.86
N SER A 47 -1.83 -10.15 41.00
CA SER A 47 -1.26 -11.42 40.52
C SER A 47 -1.97 -11.86 39.23
N TRP A 48 -1.27 -11.73 38.10
CA TRP A 48 -1.61 -12.44 36.87
C TRP A 48 -1.08 -13.87 36.99
N PRO A 49 -1.86 -14.93 36.70
CA PRO A 49 -1.32 -16.27 36.65
C PRO A 49 -0.42 -16.42 35.42
N SER A 50 0.76 -16.92 35.70
CA SER A 50 1.90 -17.14 34.83
C SER A 50 1.76 -18.42 34.00
N ARG A 51 1.92 -18.28 32.67
CA ARG A 51 2.74 -19.11 31.76
C ARG A 51 2.23 -18.96 30.31
N PRO A 52 3.04 -18.41 29.37
CA PRO A 52 2.83 -18.72 27.96
C PRO A 52 3.44 -20.10 27.67
N PRO A 53 2.84 -20.90 26.76
CA PRO A 53 3.56 -22.04 26.21
C PRO A 53 4.75 -21.52 25.40
N ARG A 54 5.92 -22.02 25.77
CA ARG A 54 7.18 -21.87 25.04
C ARG A 54 7.08 -22.52 23.66
N THR A 55 7.98 -22.04 22.79
CA THR A 55 8.51 -22.66 21.57
C THR A 55 7.62 -22.66 20.33
N GLY A 56 7.89 -21.65 19.50
CA GLY A 56 7.50 -21.58 18.10
C GLY A 56 8.22 -20.47 17.36
N GLY A 57 9.49 -20.20 17.70
CA GLY A 57 10.38 -19.36 16.88
C GLY A 57 10.67 -20.09 15.57
N ARG A 58 9.70 -20.10 14.66
CA ARG A 58 9.89 -20.51 13.28
C ARG A 58 10.28 -19.27 12.52
N ALA A 59 11.51 -19.28 12.06
CA ALA A 59 12.18 -18.22 11.35
C ALA A 59 11.29 -17.50 10.32
N MET A 60 11.41 -16.17 10.26
CA MET A 60 11.03 -15.33 9.12
C MET A 60 11.82 -15.68 7.83
N SER A 61 12.06 -16.96 7.52
CA SER A 61 12.94 -17.38 6.41
C SER A 61 12.32 -18.35 5.40
N GLU A 62 11.04 -18.76 5.53
CA GLU A 62 10.51 -19.85 4.69
C GLU A 62 9.52 -19.47 3.57
N THR A 63 9.32 -18.18 3.25
CA THR A 63 8.48 -17.77 2.09
C THR A 63 9.28 -17.34 0.84
N HIS A 64 10.50 -17.88 0.67
CA HIS A 64 11.49 -17.42 -0.32
C HIS A 64 11.74 -18.35 -1.53
N ARG A 65 11.04 -19.48 -1.70
CA ARG A 65 11.65 -20.63 -2.40
C ARG A 65 11.46 -20.82 -3.91
N ASP A 66 10.57 -20.13 -4.62
CA ASP A 66 10.26 -20.62 -5.98
C ASP A 66 11.14 -20.03 -7.10
N GLY A 67 11.94 -18.98 -6.82
CA GLY A 67 12.79 -18.34 -7.84
C GLY A 67 14.22 -17.99 -7.41
N GLU A 68 14.52 -17.91 -6.12
CA GLU A 68 15.85 -17.54 -5.60
C GLU A 68 16.83 -18.70 -5.50
N THR A 69 16.36 -19.95 -5.62
CA THR A 69 17.19 -21.15 -5.42
C THR A 69 17.90 -21.62 -6.69
N LEU A 70 17.44 -21.18 -7.86
CA LEU A 70 18.01 -21.63 -9.14
C LEU A 70 19.25 -20.81 -9.51
N SER A 71 20.34 -21.51 -9.78
CA SER A 71 21.53 -20.94 -10.41
C SER A 71 21.20 -20.34 -11.79
N ARG A 72 22.11 -19.51 -12.31
CA ARG A 72 21.96 -18.96 -13.68
C ARG A 72 21.84 -20.06 -14.74
N ALA A 73 22.68 -21.09 -14.65
CA ALA A 73 22.68 -22.20 -15.61
C ALA A 73 21.33 -22.92 -15.62
N GLU A 74 20.77 -23.21 -14.45
CA GLU A 74 19.45 -23.85 -14.32
C GLU A 74 18.34 -22.97 -14.90
N ARG A 75 18.39 -21.65 -14.68
CA ARG A 75 17.41 -20.73 -15.28
C ARG A 75 17.55 -20.63 -16.79
N ALA A 76 18.77 -20.65 -17.32
CA ALA A 76 19.03 -20.58 -18.75
C ALA A 76 18.61 -21.86 -19.50
N ALA A 77 18.71 -23.02 -18.85
CA ALA A 77 18.33 -24.32 -19.41
C ALA A 77 16.80 -24.54 -19.51
N LYS A 78 15.99 -23.68 -18.89
CA LYS A 78 14.53 -23.79 -18.90
C LYS A 78 13.93 -23.45 -20.28
N PRO A 79 12.74 -23.98 -20.61
CA PRO A 79 12.00 -23.58 -21.81
C PRO A 79 11.74 -22.07 -21.86
N ALA A 80 11.62 -21.50 -23.07
CA ALA A 80 11.43 -20.07 -23.28
C ALA A 80 10.26 -19.47 -22.47
N ARG A 81 9.13 -20.21 -22.38
CA ARG A 81 7.97 -19.82 -21.55
C ARG A 81 8.34 -19.65 -20.07
N GLU A 82 9.11 -20.59 -19.50
CA GLU A 82 9.53 -20.51 -18.10
C GLU A 82 10.55 -19.38 -17.88
N ARG A 83 11.48 -19.20 -18.81
CA ARG A 83 12.44 -18.08 -18.80
C ARG A 83 11.69 -16.74 -18.80
N GLN A 84 10.67 -16.59 -19.65
CA GLN A 84 9.84 -15.39 -19.68
C GLN A 84 9.10 -15.16 -18.35
N LEU A 85 8.55 -16.21 -17.73
CA LEU A 85 7.89 -16.11 -16.42
C LEU A 85 8.87 -15.72 -15.31
N ILE A 86 10.09 -16.26 -15.32
CA ILE A 86 11.16 -15.88 -14.39
C ILE A 86 11.44 -14.37 -14.51
N MET A 87 11.60 -13.85 -15.73
CA MET A 87 11.81 -12.42 -15.94
C MET A 87 10.61 -11.58 -15.49
N LYS A 88 9.39 -12.01 -15.79
CA LYS A 88 8.17 -11.27 -15.43
C LYS A 88 8.02 -11.15 -13.91
N ASN A 89 8.29 -12.24 -13.21
CA ASN A 89 8.19 -12.33 -11.76
C ASN A 89 9.50 -11.97 -11.04
N LEU A 90 10.48 -11.45 -11.77
CA LEU A 90 11.77 -11.09 -11.22
C LEU A 90 11.61 -10.12 -10.05
N PHE A 91 12.12 -10.55 -8.90
CA PHE A 91 12.29 -9.73 -7.71
C PHE A 91 13.77 -9.48 -7.50
N VAL A 92 14.12 -8.28 -7.06
CA VAL A 92 15.46 -7.88 -6.66
C VAL A 92 15.33 -7.14 -5.35
N GLY A 93 16.02 -7.63 -4.31
CA GLY A 93 16.20 -6.87 -3.07
C GLY A 93 17.08 -5.66 -3.38
N HIS A 94 16.59 -4.47 -3.05
CA HIS A 94 17.31 -3.21 -3.24
C HIS A 94 17.11 -2.31 -2.03
N ASP A 95 17.99 -1.33 -1.85
CA ASP A 95 18.07 -0.47 -0.67
C ASP A 95 16.72 0.19 -0.32
N ARG A 96 15.98 0.68 -1.32
CA ARG A 96 14.64 1.27 -1.08
C ARG A 96 13.60 0.28 -0.62
N PHE A 97 13.64 -0.94 -1.12
CA PHE A 97 12.72 -2.00 -0.68
C PHE A 97 13.03 -2.38 0.75
N GLU A 98 14.32 -2.51 1.09
CA GLU A 98 14.78 -2.86 2.43
C GLU A 98 14.42 -1.76 3.44
N THR A 99 14.73 -0.50 3.13
CA THR A 99 14.43 0.64 4.02
C THR A 99 12.92 0.86 4.20
N ALA A 100 12.11 0.71 3.14
CA ALA A 100 10.65 0.79 3.25
C ALA A 100 10.06 -0.37 4.07
N THR A 101 10.54 -1.59 3.85
CA THR A 101 10.08 -2.77 4.60
C THR A 101 10.48 -2.66 6.06
N GLU A 102 11.69 -2.18 6.35
CA GLU A 102 12.17 -1.95 7.70
C GLU A 102 11.37 -0.84 8.41
N ALA A 103 11.03 0.25 7.70
CA ALA A 103 10.19 1.32 8.24
C ALA A 103 8.80 0.79 8.65
N VAL A 104 8.16 -0.01 7.79
CA VAL A 104 6.87 -0.66 8.09
C VAL A 104 7.02 -1.68 9.24
N SER A 105 8.12 -2.44 9.26
CA SER A 105 8.43 -3.41 10.31
C SER A 105 8.54 -2.76 11.68
N ARG A 106 9.35 -1.70 11.81
CA ARG A 106 9.51 -0.93 13.06
C ARG A 106 8.22 -0.26 13.50
N PHE A 107 7.42 0.23 12.55
CA PHE A 107 6.12 0.83 12.86
C PHE A 107 5.09 -0.19 13.33
N HIS A 108 5.10 -1.40 12.78
CA HIS A 108 4.23 -2.48 13.21
C HIS A 108 4.66 -3.03 14.58
N ARG A 109 5.94 -3.37 14.72
CA ARG A 109 6.54 -3.99 15.91
C ARG A 109 7.85 -3.26 16.25
N PRO A 110 7.82 -2.24 17.13
CA PRO A 110 8.98 -1.39 17.44
C PRO A 110 10.17 -2.17 18.03
N VAL A 111 9.88 -3.25 18.73
CA VAL A 111 10.89 -4.16 19.28
C VAL A 111 10.85 -5.46 18.49
N LYS A 112 12.01 -5.89 17.97
CA LYS A 112 12.16 -7.16 17.28
C LYS A 112 11.72 -8.31 18.19
N ASP A 113 10.87 -9.20 17.68
CA ASP A 113 10.21 -10.28 18.43
C ASP A 113 9.35 -9.82 19.63
N GLY A 114 9.06 -8.51 19.70
CA GLY A 114 8.17 -7.91 20.69
C GLY A 114 6.70 -7.92 20.27
N VAL A 115 5.91 -7.08 20.94
CA VAL A 115 4.47 -6.90 20.67
C VAL A 115 4.24 -5.83 19.60
N PRO A 116 3.11 -5.90 18.87
CA PRO A 116 2.71 -4.83 17.97
C PRO A 116 2.36 -3.55 18.72
N ASP A 117 2.62 -2.42 18.09
CA ASP A 117 2.13 -1.10 18.52
C ASP A 117 0.73 -0.82 17.96
N PHE A 118 0.01 0.16 18.52
CA PHE A 118 -1.37 0.48 18.13
C PHE A 118 -1.72 1.96 18.28
N GLY A 119 -2.74 2.40 17.53
CA GLY A 119 -3.32 3.75 17.63
C GLY A 119 -2.59 4.83 16.84
N SER A 120 -1.57 4.47 16.07
CA SER A 120 -0.75 5.38 15.27
C SER A 120 -1.02 5.22 13.76
N LEU A 121 -0.74 6.29 13.00
CA LEU A 121 -0.82 6.32 11.54
C LEU A 121 0.58 6.54 10.94
N PHE A 122 1.01 5.64 10.07
CA PHE A 122 2.25 5.75 9.29
C PHE A 122 1.95 6.01 7.81
N VAL A 123 2.81 6.78 7.14
CA VAL A 123 2.68 7.08 5.72
C VAL A 123 3.91 6.61 4.93
N LEU A 124 3.69 5.70 3.98
CA LEU A 124 4.67 5.33 2.96
C LEU A 124 4.39 6.10 1.67
N ALA A 125 5.06 7.22 1.49
CA ALA A 125 4.87 8.10 0.35
C ALA A 125 5.93 7.85 -0.74
N GLY A 126 5.65 8.24 -1.99
CA GLY A 126 6.66 8.19 -3.06
C GLY A 126 6.08 8.21 -4.45
N ASP A 127 6.95 8.27 -5.45
CA ASP A 127 6.53 8.36 -6.84
C ASP A 127 5.87 7.05 -7.33
N PRO A 128 5.04 7.10 -8.37
CA PRO A 128 4.52 5.90 -9.00
C PRO A 128 5.65 4.95 -9.41
N ARG A 129 5.42 3.63 -9.26
CA ARG A 129 6.35 2.58 -9.67
C ARG A 129 7.73 2.57 -8.96
N THR A 130 7.84 3.16 -7.77
CA THR A 130 9.05 3.04 -6.91
C THR A 130 9.09 1.78 -6.05
N GLY A 131 8.01 0.99 -6.03
CA GLY A 131 7.96 -0.31 -5.33
C GLY A 131 7.19 -0.34 -4.01
N LYS A 132 6.50 0.75 -3.62
CA LYS A 132 5.68 0.85 -2.39
C LYS A 132 4.72 -0.34 -2.20
N SER A 133 3.84 -0.57 -3.17
CA SER A 133 2.85 -1.66 -3.16
C SER A 133 3.50 -3.04 -3.15
N TYR A 134 4.72 -3.15 -3.69
CA TYR A 134 5.46 -4.40 -3.64
C TYR A 134 6.05 -4.65 -2.24
N ALA A 135 6.66 -3.64 -1.61
CA ALA A 135 7.14 -3.69 -0.23
C ALA A 135 6.02 -4.06 0.75
N LEU A 136 4.88 -3.37 0.66
CA LEU A 136 3.74 -3.61 1.54
C LEU A 136 3.10 -4.99 1.36
N ARG A 137 2.89 -5.44 0.12
CA ARG A 137 2.36 -6.79 -0.13
C ARG A 137 3.32 -7.87 0.35
N ARG A 138 4.63 -7.68 0.15
CA ARG A 138 5.62 -8.63 0.64
C ARG A 138 5.63 -8.68 2.15
N TYR A 139 5.58 -7.52 2.81
CA TYR A 139 5.49 -7.43 4.26
C TYR A 139 4.24 -8.15 4.80
N ALA A 140 3.06 -7.87 4.23
CA ALA A 140 1.81 -8.53 4.62
C ALA A 140 1.84 -10.05 4.45
N ARG A 141 2.52 -10.57 3.42
CA ARG A 141 2.71 -12.03 3.23
C ARG A 141 3.52 -12.70 4.34
N GLY A 142 4.32 -11.94 5.09
CA GLY A 142 5.01 -12.43 6.29
C GLY A 142 4.07 -12.74 7.46
N PHE A 143 2.82 -12.27 7.39
CA PHE A 143 1.80 -12.42 8.43
C PHE A 143 0.51 -13.04 7.84
N PRO A 144 0.56 -14.31 7.40
CA PRO A 144 -0.60 -14.96 6.80
C PRO A 144 -1.77 -15.06 7.79
N ALA A 145 -3.00 -14.99 7.28
CA ALA A 145 -4.18 -15.21 8.10
C ALA A 145 -4.29 -16.69 8.49
N ASP A 146 -4.55 -16.95 9.76
CA ASP A 146 -4.93 -18.27 10.25
C ASP A 146 -6.45 -18.43 10.12
N LEU A 147 -6.86 -19.35 9.24
CA LEU A 147 -8.25 -19.67 8.95
C LEU A 147 -8.73 -20.94 9.66
N THR A 148 -7.84 -21.62 10.40
CA THR A 148 -8.03 -22.98 10.91
C THR A 148 -8.26 -23.04 12.42
N GLY A 149 -8.08 -21.91 13.12
CA GLY A 149 -8.20 -21.83 14.56
C GLY A 149 -9.62 -22.07 15.09
N THR A 150 -9.71 -22.74 16.25
CA THR A 150 -10.95 -22.90 17.03
C THR A 150 -11.51 -21.58 17.55
N GLU A 151 -10.69 -20.51 17.59
CA GLU A 151 -11.06 -19.16 18.03
C GLU A 151 -11.57 -18.26 16.89
N GLY A 152 -11.69 -18.80 15.66
CA GLY A 152 -12.07 -18.06 14.47
C GLY A 152 -10.87 -17.56 13.65
N ILE A 153 -11.17 -16.74 12.63
CA ILE A 153 -10.16 -16.20 11.71
C ILE A 153 -9.27 -15.19 12.45
N VAL A 154 -7.95 -15.41 12.45
CA VAL A 154 -6.95 -14.46 12.94
C VAL A 154 -6.17 -13.91 11.75
N ARG A 155 -6.11 -12.58 11.62
CA ARG A 155 -5.45 -11.89 10.51
C ARG A 155 -4.60 -10.75 11.07
N PRO A 156 -3.32 -10.98 11.41
CA PRO A 156 -2.48 -9.94 12.02
C PRO A 156 -2.28 -8.72 11.11
N VAL A 157 -2.11 -8.94 9.80
CA VAL A 157 -1.98 -7.86 8.81
C VAL A 157 -3.09 -7.96 7.78
N ALA A 158 -3.83 -6.86 7.61
CA ALA A 158 -4.84 -6.72 6.56
C ALA A 158 -4.33 -5.74 5.49
N TYR A 159 -4.11 -6.22 4.26
CA TYR A 159 -3.72 -5.38 3.13
C TYR A 159 -4.95 -5.06 2.27
N VAL A 160 -5.21 -3.77 2.06
CA VAL A 160 -6.35 -3.26 1.29
C VAL A 160 -5.83 -2.36 0.18
N ASP A 161 -6.15 -2.72 -1.06
CA ASP A 161 -5.93 -1.90 -2.25
C ASP A 161 -7.19 -1.04 -2.47
N LEU A 162 -7.06 0.29 -2.43
CA LEU A 162 -8.20 1.18 -2.54
C LEU A 162 -8.64 1.36 -4.01
N PRO A 163 -9.94 1.29 -4.30
CA PRO A 163 -10.43 1.35 -5.67
C PRO A 163 -10.26 2.75 -6.27
N VAL A 164 -10.17 2.83 -7.60
CA VAL A 164 -10.08 4.11 -8.31
C VAL A 164 -11.24 5.04 -7.96
N GLY A 165 -10.94 6.30 -7.64
CA GLY A 165 -11.95 7.29 -7.24
C GLY A 165 -12.66 6.94 -5.93
N CYS A 166 -11.94 6.28 -5.01
CA CYS A 166 -12.44 5.79 -3.74
C CYS A 166 -13.20 6.88 -2.96
N ASN A 167 -14.50 6.65 -2.73
CA ASN A 167 -15.32 7.44 -1.82
C ASN A 167 -15.60 6.64 -0.54
N LYS A 168 -16.38 7.20 0.41
CA LYS A 168 -16.77 6.51 1.64
C LYS A 168 -17.26 5.07 1.42
N SER A 169 -18.12 4.84 0.44
CA SER A 169 -18.63 3.51 0.13
C SER A 169 -17.55 2.59 -0.43
N GLY A 170 -16.72 3.10 -1.34
CA GLY A 170 -15.60 2.36 -1.92
C GLY A 170 -14.59 1.90 -0.87
N PHE A 171 -14.24 2.81 0.05
CA PHE A 171 -13.33 2.54 1.16
C PHE A 171 -13.88 1.41 2.05
N VAL A 172 -15.10 1.59 2.54
CA VAL A 172 -15.74 0.61 3.44
C VAL A 172 -15.87 -0.76 2.76
N THR A 173 -16.23 -0.76 1.48
CA THR A 173 -16.38 -1.98 0.68
C THR A 173 -15.04 -2.71 0.51
N ALA A 174 -13.97 -1.99 0.20
CA ALA A 174 -12.64 -2.56 0.02
C ALA A 174 -12.14 -3.23 1.31
N VAL A 175 -12.27 -2.53 2.44
CA VAL A 175 -11.88 -3.08 3.75
C VAL A 175 -12.78 -4.26 4.13
N ALA A 176 -14.11 -4.15 3.92
CA ALA A 176 -15.05 -5.23 4.21
C ALA A 176 -14.77 -6.50 3.39
N GLY A 177 -14.38 -6.35 2.13
CA GLY A 177 -14.00 -7.45 1.25
C GLY A 177 -12.79 -8.21 1.78
N VAL A 178 -11.74 -7.50 2.19
CA VAL A 178 -10.53 -8.12 2.77
C VAL A 178 -10.84 -8.84 4.08
N LEU A 179 -11.71 -8.26 4.92
CA LEU A 179 -12.08 -8.82 6.21
C LEU A 179 -13.21 -9.86 6.13
N ASN A 180 -13.84 -10.09 4.98
CA ASN A 180 -15.08 -10.86 4.85
C ASN A 180 -16.18 -10.38 5.84
N ALA A 181 -16.32 -9.07 6.03
CA ALA A 181 -17.13 -8.46 7.08
C ALA A 181 -18.62 -8.23 6.71
N GLY A 182 -19.15 -8.98 5.74
CA GLY A 182 -20.56 -8.94 5.35
C GLY A 182 -20.79 -8.78 3.85
N ASP A 183 -22.06 -8.90 3.43
CA ASP A 183 -22.46 -8.76 2.04
C ASP A 183 -22.62 -7.28 1.68
N VAL A 184 -21.66 -6.79 0.89
CA VAL A 184 -21.57 -5.42 0.40
C VAL A 184 -22.83 -5.00 -0.37
N THR A 185 -23.51 -5.93 -1.05
CA THR A 185 -24.63 -5.62 -1.94
C THR A 185 -25.94 -5.38 -1.21
N ARG A 186 -26.07 -5.86 0.03
CA ARG A 186 -27.33 -5.86 0.80
C ARG A 186 -27.35 -4.89 1.97
N MET A 187 -26.20 -4.31 2.33
CA MET A 187 -26.06 -3.52 3.55
C MET A 187 -25.88 -2.03 3.26
N LYS A 188 -26.46 -1.19 4.14
CA LYS A 188 -26.13 0.24 4.15
C LYS A 188 -24.67 0.43 4.56
N VAL A 189 -23.99 1.40 3.94
CA VAL A 189 -22.55 1.66 4.14
C VAL A 189 -22.18 1.84 5.62
N ASP A 190 -22.98 2.56 6.41
CA ASP A 190 -22.67 2.76 7.83
C ASP A 190 -22.80 1.48 8.67
N ALA A 191 -23.78 0.62 8.33
CA ALA A 191 -23.92 -0.68 8.99
C ALA A 191 -22.78 -1.63 8.61
N LEU A 192 -22.39 -1.62 7.32
CA LEU A 192 -21.23 -2.36 6.83
C LEU A 192 -19.93 -1.89 7.51
N PHE A 193 -19.78 -0.58 7.71
CA PHE A 193 -18.61 -0.05 8.42
C PHE A 193 -18.59 -0.45 9.90
N GLY A 194 -19.75 -0.51 10.56
CA GLY A 194 -19.86 -1.09 11.91
C GLY A 194 -19.38 -2.55 11.95
N ASN A 195 -19.71 -3.35 10.95
CA ASN A 195 -19.19 -4.72 10.83
C ASN A 195 -17.68 -4.75 10.58
N VAL A 196 -17.15 -3.84 9.77
CA VAL A 196 -15.70 -3.70 9.55
C VAL A 196 -14.97 -3.45 10.87
N LEU A 197 -15.42 -2.48 11.67
CA LEU A 197 -14.81 -2.19 12.98
C LEU A 197 -14.84 -3.42 13.89
N ASN A 198 -15.96 -4.13 13.94
CA ASN A 198 -16.08 -5.37 14.71
C ASN A 198 -15.15 -6.47 14.18
N ALA A 199 -15.00 -6.59 12.85
CA ALA A 199 -14.16 -7.58 12.21
C ALA A 199 -12.67 -7.33 12.47
N LEU A 200 -12.22 -6.08 12.44
CA LEU A 200 -10.84 -5.69 12.78
C LEU A 200 -10.46 -6.19 14.18
N VAL A 201 -11.34 -5.97 15.17
CA VAL A 201 -11.11 -6.42 16.55
C VAL A 201 -11.21 -7.94 16.67
N LYS A 202 -12.27 -8.56 16.12
CA LYS A 202 -12.50 -10.01 16.21
C LYS A 202 -11.39 -10.83 15.55
N GLN A 203 -10.86 -10.34 14.42
CA GLN A 203 -9.78 -11.01 13.70
C GLN A 203 -8.40 -10.67 14.23
N ARG A 204 -8.32 -9.90 15.34
CA ARG A 204 -7.06 -9.50 15.97
C ARG A 204 -6.09 -8.86 14.97
N VAL A 205 -6.60 -7.95 14.15
CA VAL A 205 -5.76 -7.18 13.23
C VAL A 205 -4.85 -6.29 14.06
N GLU A 206 -3.55 -6.38 13.80
CA GLU A 206 -2.47 -5.59 14.42
C GLU A 206 -2.08 -4.41 13.52
N LEU A 207 -2.11 -4.62 12.19
CA LEU A 207 -1.80 -3.60 11.18
C LEU A 207 -2.79 -3.64 10.02
N LEU A 208 -3.43 -2.50 9.75
CA LEU A 208 -4.20 -2.26 8.52
C LEU A 208 -3.35 -1.47 7.53
N ILE A 209 -3.02 -2.09 6.40
CA ILE A 209 -2.33 -1.44 5.29
C ILE A 209 -3.38 -0.97 4.28
N LEU A 210 -3.34 0.33 3.96
CA LEU A 210 -4.14 0.96 2.92
C LEU A 210 -3.20 1.37 1.79
N ASP A 211 -3.30 0.73 0.64
CA ASP A 211 -2.53 1.07 -0.57
C ASP A 211 -3.32 1.99 -1.49
N GLU A 212 -2.62 2.70 -2.37
CA GLU A 212 -3.18 3.67 -3.32
C GLU A 212 -4.06 4.75 -2.64
N VAL A 213 -3.65 5.25 -1.46
CA VAL A 213 -4.47 6.19 -0.68
C VAL A 213 -4.76 7.51 -1.40
N GLN A 214 -4.01 7.90 -2.43
CA GLN A 214 -4.36 9.05 -3.26
C GLN A 214 -5.75 8.92 -3.91
N GLU A 215 -6.23 7.69 -4.16
CA GLU A 215 -7.56 7.45 -4.73
C GLU A 215 -8.69 7.93 -3.79
N ALA A 216 -8.44 7.91 -2.49
CA ALA A 216 -9.37 8.41 -1.47
C ALA A 216 -9.05 9.83 -1.00
N PHE A 217 -7.76 10.19 -0.93
CA PHE A 217 -7.31 11.41 -0.24
C PHE A 217 -7.00 12.58 -1.18
N THR A 218 -6.76 12.36 -2.47
CA THR A 218 -6.49 13.43 -3.45
C THR A 218 -7.77 13.81 -4.24
N THR A 219 -8.94 13.41 -3.75
CA THR A 219 -10.22 13.67 -4.42
C THR A 219 -10.54 15.17 -4.47
N ALA A 220 -11.01 15.66 -5.62
CA ALA A 220 -11.44 17.05 -5.79
C ALA A 220 -12.70 17.42 -4.98
N ARG A 221 -13.32 16.44 -4.29
CA ARG A 221 -14.54 16.61 -3.50
C ARG A 221 -14.22 16.67 -2.00
N PRO A 222 -14.23 17.85 -1.35
CA PRO A 222 -13.83 17.99 0.05
C PRO A 222 -14.64 17.13 1.03
N GLY A 223 -15.92 16.88 0.75
CA GLY A 223 -16.76 16.00 1.56
C GLY A 223 -16.29 14.55 1.57
N ALA A 224 -15.91 14.02 0.40
CA ALA A 224 -15.43 12.64 0.27
C ALA A 224 -14.07 12.43 0.97
N LEU A 225 -13.18 13.43 0.90
CA LEU A 225 -11.93 13.45 1.66
C LEU A 225 -12.19 13.38 3.17
N LYS A 226 -13.02 14.29 3.70
CA LYS A 226 -13.38 14.33 5.12
C LYS A 226 -14.00 13.04 5.61
N ASP A 227 -14.85 12.42 4.78
CA ASP A 227 -15.44 11.12 5.08
C ASP A 227 -14.35 10.04 5.23
N CYS A 228 -13.43 9.93 4.27
CA CYS A 228 -12.35 8.93 4.32
C CYS A 228 -11.38 9.15 5.49
N GLN A 229 -10.97 10.40 5.74
CA GLN A 229 -10.20 10.76 6.95
C GLN A 229 -10.96 10.36 8.23
N GLY A 230 -12.28 10.57 8.24
CA GLY A 230 -13.16 10.17 9.33
C GLY A 230 -13.22 8.66 9.56
N LEU A 231 -13.19 7.86 8.48
CA LEU A 231 -13.12 6.40 8.58
C LEU A 231 -11.80 5.95 9.21
N VAL A 232 -10.67 6.49 8.75
CA VAL A 232 -9.34 6.18 9.32
C VAL A 232 -9.28 6.56 10.80
N ARG A 233 -9.77 7.75 11.18
CA ARG A 233 -9.88 8.15 12.59
C ARG A 233 -10.69 7.17 13.42
N LYS A 234 -11.83 6.71 12.91
CA LYS A 234 -12.69 5.74 13.62
C LYS A 234 -12.02 4.38 13.76
N ILE A 235 -11.23 3.95 12.79
CA ILE A 235 -10.42 2.73 12.88
C ILE A 235 -9.34 2.89 13.95
N LEU A 236 -8.58 3.99 13.94
CA LEU A 236 -7.53 4.26 14.94
C LEU A 236 -8.09 4.40 16.36
N ASN A 237 -9.32 4.90 16.52
CA ASN A 237 -10.02 4.98 17.80
C ASN A 237 -10.31 3.61 18.44
N LEU A 238 -10.20 2.50 17.70
CA LEU A 238 -10.29 1.16 18.28
C LEU A 238 -9.17 0.90 19.27
N GLY A 239 -7.98 1.50 19.06
CA GLY A 239 -6.82 1.32 19.94
C GLY A 239 -6.28 -0.11 19.96
N THR A 240 -6.56 -0.91 18.93
CA THR A 240 -6.10 -2.30 18.83
C THR A 240 -5.14 -2.54 17.66
N LEU A 241 -4.99 -1.56 16.76
CA LEU A 241 -4.16 -1.69 15.56
C LEU A 241 -3.50 -0.36 15.17
N ASN A 242 -2.44 -0.48 14.38
CA ASN A 242 -1.84 0.61 13.62
C ASN A 242 -2.37 0.66 12.18
N VAL A 243 -2.34 1.84 11.55
CA VAL A 243 -2.68 2.01 10.13
C VAL A 243 -1.44 2.45 9.37
N ALA A 244 -1.10 1.76 8.29
CA ALA A 244 -0.06 2.17 7.33
C ALA A 244 -0.72 2.57 6.01
N ALA A 245 -0.58 3.82 5.62
CA ALA A 245 -1.11 4.37 4.37
C ALA A 245 -0.01 4.53 3.33
N ALA A 246 -0.16 3.94 2.15
CA ALA A 246 0.75 4.14 1.02
C ALA A 246 0.09 4.90 -0.12
N GLY A 247 0.83 5.88 -0.67
CA GLY A 247 0.35 6.67 -1.79
C GLY A 247 1.41 7.60 -2.37
N LEU A 248 0.95 8.64 -3.05
CA LEU A 248 1.80 9.65 -3.64
C LEU A 248 2.37 10.59 -2.58
N VAL A 249 3.40 11.36 -2.96
CA VAL A 249 4.06 12.34 -2.08
C VAL A 249 3.07 13.40 -1.61
N GLU A 250 2.18 13.85 -2.49
CA GLU A 250 1.16 14.84 -2.19
C GLU A 250 0.15 14.34 -1.14
N THR A 251 -0.09 13.02 -1.08
CA THR A 251 -1.02 12.43 -0.12
C THR A 251 -0.53 12.59 1.31
N TYR A 252 0.79 12.58 1.54
CA TYR A 252 1.35 12.91 2.86
C TYR A 252 0.97 14.32 3.29
N GLY A 253 1.11 15.31 2.39
CA GLY A 253 0.75 16.70 2.69
C GLY A 253 -0.73 16.86 3.08
N ILE A 254 -1.63 16.11 2.44
CA ILE A 254 -3.07 16.12 2.75
C ILE A 254 -3.33 15.49 4.13
N MET A 255 -2.65 14.40 4.48
CA MET A 255 -2.78 13.75 5.78
C MET A 255 -2.19 14.60 6.92
N ALA A 256 -1.04 15.23 6.69
CA ALA A 256 -0.37 16.11 7.64
C ALA A 256 -1.17 17.39 7.92
N ALA A 257 -1.94 17.89 6.95
CA ALA A 257 -2.80 19.05 7.15
C ALA A 257 -4.01 18.77 8.06
N ASP A 258 -4.34 17.50 8.33
CA ASP A 258 -5.41 17.11 9.24
C ASP A 258 -4.85 16.89 10.65
N THR A 259 -5.02 17.88 11.52
CA THR A 259 -4.51 17.86 12.90
C THR A 259 -4.99 16.66 13.72
N GLN A 260 -6.14 16.06 13.36
CA GLN A 260 -6.65 14.87 14.05
C GLN A 260 -5.96 13.58 13.61
N LEU A 261 -5.39 13.56 12.40
CA LEU A 261 -4.56 12.46 11.90
C LEU A 261 -3.10 12.66 12.33
N GLU A 262 -2.59 13.90 12.26
CA GLU A 262 -1.26 14.25 12.76
C GLU A 262 -1.10 13.88 14.24
N GLY A 263 -2.13 14.16 15.06
CA GLY A 263 -2.18 13.79 16.47
C GLY A 263 -2.19 12.27 16.76
N ARG A 264 -2.16 11.39 15.74
CA ARG A 264 -2.10 9.93 15.88
C ARG A 264 -0.67 9.43 15.72
N GLY A 265 0.17 9.78 16.69
CA GLY A 265 1.56 9.35 16.75
C GLY A 265 2.54 10.24 15.98
N GLY A 266 2.17 11.47 15.63
CA GLY A 266 3.07 12.43 14.96
C GLY A 266 3.26 12.19 13.46
N LEU A 267 2.42 11.33 12.87
CA LEU A 267 2.42 10.97 11.45
C LEU A 267 3.82 10.58 10.90
N PRO A 268 4.47 9.56 11.50
CA PRO A 268 5.74 9.05 10.98
C PRO A 268 5.61 8.66 9.50
N HIS A 269 6.66 8.91 8.73
CA HIS A 269 6.63 8.67 7.30
C HIS A 269 7.95 8.11 6.77
N HIS A 270 7.86 7.44 5.63
CA HIS A 270 9.00 7.05 4.81
C HIS A 270 8.71 7.41 3.35
N ILE A 271 9.70 7.99 2.66
CA ILE A 271 9.55 8.47 1.29
C ILE A 271 10.42 7.64 0.36
N MET A 272 9.78 7.00 -0.63
CA MET A 272 10.45 6.24 -1.69
C MET A 272 10.50 7.06 -2.99
N LEU A 273 11.66 7.65 -3.30
CA LEU A 273 11.89 8.38 -4.54
C LEU A 273 12.54 7.50 -5.62
N PRO A 274 12.58 7.93 -6.90
CA PRO A 274 13.41 7.35 -7.96
C PRO A 274 14.90 7.61 -7.75
N TYR A 275 15.78 6.82 -8.41
CA TYR A 275 17.23 7.00 -8.28
C TYR A 275 17.63 8.32 -8.93
N SER A 276 18.66 8.95 -8.40
CA SER A 276 19.24 10.14 -9.03
C SER A 276 20.54 9.80 -9.73
N TRP A 277 20.80 10.44 -10.86
CA TRP A 277 22.12 10.38 -11.51
C TRP A 277 23.07 11.50 -11.06
N ASP A 278 22.56 12.45 -10.26
CA ASP A 278 23.31 13.64 -9.87
C ASP A 278 24.37 13.32 -8.79
N SER A 279 24.08 12.39 -7.87
CA SER A 279 25.02 12.00 -6.82
C SER A 279 25.83 10.75 -7.20
N LYS A 280 27.05 10.64 -6.67
CA LYS A 280 27.90 9.46 -6.92
C LYS A 280 27.33 8.23 -6.22
N GLU A 281 26.74 8.42 -5.05
CA GLU A 281 26.15 7.40 -4.20
C GLU A 281 24.89 6.80 -4.84
N GLU A 282 23.96 7.63 -5.33
CA GLU A 282 22.75 7.15 -6.00
C GLU A 282 23.07 6.44 -7.33
N ARG A 283 24.08 6.94 -8.08
CA ARG A 283 24.59 6.23 -9.27
C ARG A 283 25.13 4.86 -8.92
N ALA A 284 25.86 4.73 -7.81
CA ALA A 284 26.39 3.44 -7.37
C ALA A 284 25.26 2.49 -6.96
N LEU A 285 24.25 2.97 -6.23
CA LEU A 285 23.07 2.17 -5.84
C LEU A 285 22.25 1.73 -7.07
N PHE A 286 22.00 2.63 -8.03
CA PHE A 286 21.30 2.26 -9.27
C PHE A 286 22.06 1.23 -10.09
N ARG A 287 23.41 1.35 -10.16
CA ARG A 287 24.27 0.36 -10.81
C ARG A 287 24.21 -0.99 -10.11
N LEU A 288 24.18 -1.01 -8.78
CA LEU A 288 24.02 -2.23 -7.99
C LEU A 288 22.66 -2.89 -8.28
N LEU A 289 21.58 -2.11 -8.32
CA LEU A 289 20.26 -2.60 -8.74
C LEU A 289 20.30 -3.22 -10.15
N CYS A 290 20.93 -2.54 -11.12
CA CYS A 290 21.08 -3.08 -12.48
C CYS A 290 21.89 -4.37 -12.51
N ALA A 291 22.99 -4.44 -11.74
CA ALA A 291 23.81 -5.64 -11.63
C ALA A 291 23.03 -6.81 -11.02
N GLU A 292 22.16 -6.55 -10.04
CA GLU A 292 21.35 -7.58 -9.38
C GLU A 292 20.15 -8.02 -10.22
N ILE A 293 19.59 -7.12 -11.03
CA ILE A 293 18.65 -7.51 -12.10
C ILE A 293 19.36 -8.45 -13.07
N ASP A 294 20.53 -8.05 -13.60
CA ASP A 294 21.30 -8.85 -14.55
C ASP A 294 21.65 -10.21 -13.97
N SER A 295 22.11 -10.26 -12.71
CA SER A 295 22.49 -11.48 -11.99
C SER A 295 21.34 -12.50 -11.98
N ARG A 296 20.10 -12.01 -11.97
CA ARG A 296 18.89 -12.82 -11.89
C ARG A 296 18.19 -13.12 -13.22
N LEU A 297 18.64 -12.55 -14.33
CA LEU A 297 18.05 -12.84 -15.63
C LEU A 297 18.33 -14.30 -16.08
N PRO A 298 17.38 -14.97 -16.76
CA PRO A 298 17.49 -16.37 -17.17
C PRO A 298 18.22 -16.49 -18.52
N PHE A 299 19.45 -15.99 -18.58
CA PHE A 299 20.33 -16.09 -19.76
C PHE A 299 21.66 -16.71 -19.37
N ALA A 300 22.28 -17.43 -20.31
CA ALA A 300 23.52 -18.19 -20.06
C ALA A 300 24.67 -17.28 -19.60
N ALA A 301 24.76 -16.06 -20.13
CA ALA A 301 25.76 -15.07 -19.81
C ALA A 301 25.15 -13.79 -19.20
N LYS A 302 25.98 -13.05 -18.45
CA LYS A 302 25.64 -11.71 -17.94
C LYS A 302 25.63 -10.69 -19.08
N SER A 303 24.70 -9.75 -19.02
CA SER A 303 24.57 -8.67 -19.99
C SER A 303 25.44 -7.46 -19.64
N GLY A 304 25.91 -7.36 -18.39
CA GLY A 304 26.74 -6.26 -17.91
C GLY A 304 25.94 -5.00 -17.54
N LEU A 305 24.67 -5.15 -17.13
CA LEU A 305 23.75 -4.02 -16.92
C LEU A 305 24.22 -3.04 -15.83
N GLY A 306 25.03 -3.51 -14.86
CA GLY A 306 25.62 -2.67 -13.80
C GLY A 306 26.87 -1.88 -14.21
N SER A 307 27.36 -2.05 -15.44
CA SER A 307 28.48 -1.25 -15.95
C SER A 307 28.08 0.22 -16.07
N GLN A 308 29.05 1.14 -15.94
CA GLN A 308 28.80 2.58 -16.03
C GLN A 308 28.09 2.95 -17.35
N TRP A 309 28.55 2.36 -18.46
CA TRP A 309 28.02 2.62 -19.80
C TRP A 309 26.55 2.19 -19.94
N PHE A 310 26.21 0.99 -19.44
CA PHE A 310 24.87 0.42 -19.60
C PHE A 310 23.88 1.04 -18.62
N ALA A 311 24.30 1.20 -17.35
CA ALA A 311 23.46 1.77 -16.31
C ALA A 311 23.12 3.23 -16.60
N ALA A 312 24.02 4.02 -17.19
CA ALA A 312 23.71 5.41 -17.59
C ALA A 312 22.56 5.46 -18.62
N ARG A 313 22.57 4.55 -19.60
CA ARG A 313 21.54 4.44 -20.64
C ARG A 313 20.21 3.93 -20.08
N LEU A 314 20.27 2.92 -19.20
CA LEU A 314 19.11 2.42 -18.48
C LEU A 314 18.50 3.50 -17.58
N TYR A 315 19.33 4.24 -16.85
CA TYR A 315 18.89 5.38 -16.05
C TYR A 315 18.21 6.40 -16.95
N TRP A 316 18.86 6.77 -18.05
CA TRP A 316 18.31 7.75 -18.99
C TRP A 316 16.94 7.31 -19.46
N VAL A 317 16.74 6.05 -19.89
CA VAL A 317 15.41 5.57 -20.32
C VAL A 317 14.37 5.58 -19.21
N THR A 318 14.76 5.22 -17.99
CA THR A 318 13.85 4.86 -16.91
C THR A 318 13.63 5.96 -15.87
N ASP A 319 14.39 7.06 -15.94
CA ASP A 319 14.46 8.14 -14.96
C ASP A 319 14.72 7.62 -13.53
N GLY A 320 15.50 6.53 -13.40
CA GLY A 320 15.78 5.90 -12.11
C GLY A 320 14.58 5.23 -11.44
N ILE A 321 13.44 5.07 -12.14
CA ILE A 321 12.23 4.44 -11.60
C ILE A 321 12.33 2.91 -11.74
N ILE A 322 12.30 2.22 -10.60
CA ILE A 322 12.50 0.76 -10.52
C ILE A 322 11.50 -0.02 -11.39
N GLY A 323 10.21 0.33 -11.34
CA GLY A 323 9.20 -0.35 -12.15
C GLY A 323 9.43 -0.16 -13.65
N ARG A 324 9.81 1.05 -14.09
CA ARG A 324 10.16 1.31 -15.50
C ARG A 324 11.39 0.52 -15.91
N LEU A 325 12.40 0.43 -15.05
CA LEU A 325 13.59 -0.39 -15.29
C LEU A 325 13.25 -1.86 -15.46
N LYS A 326 12.39 -2.41 -14.59
CA LYS A 326 11.93 -3.80 -14.70
C LYS A 326 11.16 -4.04 -16.00
N ASP A 327 10.19 -3.18 -16.33
CA ASP A 327 9.37 -3.30 -17.54
C ASP A 327 10.23 -3.19 -18.80
N PHE A 328 11.18 -2.25 -18.83
CA PHE A 328 12.09 -2.06 -19.95
C PHE A 328 13.04 -3.24 -20.13
N THR A 329 13.63 -3.74 -19.04
CA THR A 329 14.48 -4.94 -19.06
C THR A 329 13.70 -6.18 -19.47
N PHE A 330 12.44 -6.32 -19.04
CA PHE A 330 11.56 -7.39 -19.47
C PHE A 330 11.31 -7.35 -20.97
N SER A 331 11.03 -6.16 -21.53
CA SER A 331 10.84 -5.97 -22.97
C SER A 331 12.07 -6.37 -23.78
N ALA A 332 13.26 -5.83 -23.42
CA ALA A 332 14.51 -6.18 -24.08
C ALA A 332 14.84 -7.67 -23.97
N GLY A 333 14.63 -8.28 -22.80
CA GLY A 333 14.89 -9.70 -22.64
C GLY A 333 13.90 -10.59 -23.41
N CYS A 334 12.65 -10.18 -23.63
CA CYS A 334 11.74 -10.95 -24.50
C CYS A 334 12.26 -11.03 -25.93
N ARG A 335 12.88 -9.95 -26.42
CA ARG A 335 13.54 -9.92 -27.73
C ARG A 335 14.74 -10.86 -27.76
N ALA A 336 15.61 -10.76 -26.76
CA ALA A 336 16.75 -11.66 -26.60
C ALA A 336 16.35 -13.14 -26.53
N LEU A 337 15.21 -13.46 -25.92
CA LEU A 337 14.66 -14.83 -25.91
C LEU A 337 14.22 -15.29 -27.30
N ASN A 338 13.57 -14.41 -28.08
CA ASN A 338 13.15 -14.71 -29.44
C ASN A 338 14.36 -14.91 -30.39
N ASP A 339 15.42 -14.14 -30.17
CA ASP A 339 16.65 -14.20 -30.96
C ASP A 339 17.57 -15.36 -30.54
N GLY A 340 17.18 -16.14 -29.53
CA GLY A 340 17.99 -17.25 -29.01
C GLY A 340 19.29 -16.79 -28.34
N ALA A 341 19.39 -15.52 -27.95
CA ALA A 341 20.62 -14.93 -27.45
C ALA A 341 21.04 -15.49 -26.07
N GLU A 342 22.34 -15.59 -25.85
CA GLU A 342 22.92 -16.04 -24.58
C GLU A 342 22.87 -14.99 -23.46
N ARG A 343 22.57 -13.72 -23.81
CA ARG A 343 22.45 -12.56 -22.91
C ARG A 343 21.58 -11.48 -23.56
N VAL A 344 21.14 -10.49 -22.80
CA VAL A 344 20.42 -9.34 -23.35
C VAL A 344 21.41 -8.32 -23.89
N GLU A 345 21.68 -8.39 -25.18
CA GLU A 345 22.58 -7.47 -25.87
C GLU A 345 22.01 -6.06 -26.06
N VAL A 346 22.90 -5.11 -26.36
CA VAL A 346 22.59 -3.70 -26.62
C VAL A 346 21.51 -3.53 -27.69
N GLY A 347 21.56 -4.32 -28.76
CA GLY A 347 20.57 -4.30 -29.84
C GLY A 347 19.14 -4.51 -29.34
N HIS A 348 18.93 -5.47 -28.42
CA HIS A 348 17.61 -5.73 -27.86
C HIS A 348 17.05 -4.55 -27.05
N PHE A 349 17.92 -3.82 -26.34
CA PHE A 349 17.53 -2.60 -25.62
C PHE A 349 17.25 -1.43 -26.58
N ALA A 350 18.04 -1.31 -27.65
CA ALA A 350 17.78 -0.34 -28.70
C ALA A 350 16.41 -0.57 -29.33
N ASP A 351 16.09 -1.81 -29.68
CA ASP A 351 14.81 -2.19 -30.29
C ASP A 351 13.63 -2.07 -29.30
N ALA A 352 13.87 -2.29 -28.01
CA ALA A 352 12.88 -2.03 -26.97
C ALA A 352 12.58 -0.53 -26.85
N TRP A 353 13.60 0.33 -26.95
CA TRP A 353 13.43 1.78 -26.89
C TRP A 353 12.72 2.32 -28.12
N ASP A 354 13.04 1.85 -29.32
CA ASP A 354 12.40 2.29 -30.56
C ASP A 354 10.87 2.12 -30.57
N LEU A 355 10.34 1.16 -29.81
CA LEU A 355 8.89 0.94 -29.68
C LEU A 355 8.20 1.91 -28.73
N ILE A 356 8.90 2.40 -27.70
CA ILE A 356 8.29 3.17 -26.60
C ILE A 356 8.73 4.64 -26.58
N ARG A 357 9.72 5.01 -27.38
CA ARG A 357 10.21 6.39 -27.46
C ARG A 357 9.07 7.33 -27.88
N PRO A 358 9.00 8.56 -27.34
CA PRO A 358 7.99 9.53 -27.71
C PRO A 358 7.96 9.78 -29.23
N VAL A 359 6.76 10.05 -29.78
CA VAL A 359 6.60 10.42 -31.18
C VAL A 359 7.45 11.66 -31.48
N GLY A 360 8.24 11.60 -32.56
CA GLY A 360 9.16 12.68 -32.95
C GLY A 360 10.54 12.61 -32.29
N MET A 361 10.77 11.70 -31.33
CA MET A 361 12.09 11.46 -30.77
C MET A 361 12.87 10.46 -31.63
N ASN A 362 13.98 10.91 -32.22
CA ASN A 362 14.86 10.05 -33.02
C ASN A 362 16.04 9.47 -32.21
N PHE A 363 16.39 10.11 -31.09
CA PHE A 363 17.49 9.70 -30.23
C PHE A 363 17.24 8.32 -29.60
N ASN A 364 18.23 7.43 -29.73
CA ASN A 364 18.26 6.12 -29.08
C ASN A 364 19.53 5.99 -28.23
N PRO A 365 19.41 5.97 -26.89
CA PRO A 365 20.58 5.94 -26.00
C PRO A 365 21.44 4.69 -26.19
N PHE A 366 20.93 3.62 -26.79
CA PHE A 366 21.69 2.38 -27.02
C PHE A 366 22.36 2.31 -28.40
N ARG A 367 22.08 3.25 -29.32
CA ARG A 367 22.76 3.37 -30.62
C ARG A 367 23.58 4.65 -30.73
N ASP A 368 23.09 5.72 -30.13
CA ASP A 368 23.67 7.06 -30.20
C ASP A 368 24.59 7.35 -29.01
N ASP A 369 25.37 8.41 -29.15
CA ASP A 369 26.20 8.92 -28.07
C ASP A 369 25.34 9.56 -26.97
N ILE A 370 25.51 9.11 -25.73
CA ILE A 370 24.70 9.59 -24.60
C ILE A 370 25.02 11.05 -24.25
N ASP A 371 26.22 11.53 -24.59
CA ASP A 371 26.61 12.92 -24.37
C ASP A 371 25.84 13.90 -25.28
N GLN A 372 25.21 13.38 -26.33
CA GLN A 372 24.32 14.13 -27.24
C GLN A 372 22.84 13.97 -26.87
N ALA A 373 22.53 13.34 -25.72
CA ALA A 373 21.15 13.09 -25.33
C ALA A 373 20.37 14.40 -25.13
N PRO A 374 19.14 14.50 -25.67
CA PRO A 374 18.33 15.68 -25.46
C PRO A 374 17.99 15.84 -23.97
N ALA A 375 17.90 17.08 -23.51
CA ALA A 375 17.43 17.39 -22.17
C ALA A 375 16.04 16.76 -21.97
N ARG A 376 15.91 15.89 -20.97
CA ARG A 376 14.60 15.37 -20.60
C ARG A 376 13.86 16.47 -19.86
N VAL A 377 12.60 16.68 -20.22
CA VAL A 377 11.67 17.48 -19.42
C VAL A 377 11.41 16.68 -18.14
N THR A 378 12.28 16.84 -17.16
CA THR A 378 12.05 16.33 -15.81
C THR A 378 10.81 17.06 -15.30
N GLN A 379 9.69 16.35 -15.14
CA GLN A 379 8.58 16.90 -14.37
C GLN A 379 9.15 17.27 -13.00
N ALA A 380 8.98 18.53 -12.59
CA ALA A 380 9.57 19.06 -11.37
C ALA A 380 9.30 18.08 -10.22
N LYS A 381 10.37 17.59 -9.58
CA LYS A 381 10.27 16.78 -8.36
C LYS A 381 9.43 17.59 -7.37
N PRO A 382 8.38 17.03 -6.74
CA PRO A 382 7.70 17.71 -5.66
C PRO A 382 8.73 18.03 -4.57
N THR A 383 9.08 19.30 -4.42
CA THR A 383 9.88 19.77 -3.31
C THR A 383 9.01 19.69 -2.06
N LEU A 384 9.07 18.56 -1.36
CA LEU A 384 8.81 18.61 0.08
C LEU A 384 9.89 19.51 0.67
N GLN A 385 9.51 20.72 1.09
CA GLN A 385 10.41 21.49 1.95
C GLN A 385 10.66 20.63 3.19
N PRO A 386 11.91 20.22 3.47
CA PRO A 386 12.21 19.55 4.72
C PRO A 386 12.01 20.58 5.82
N LYS A 387 10.93 20.44 6.60
CA LYS A 387 10.97 20.83 8.00
C LYS A 387 11.24 19.57 8.82
N ASP A 388 12.49 19.10 8.74
CA ASP A 388 13.35 18.64 9.84
C ASP A 388 14.47 17.71 9.32
N PRO A 389 15.73 17.85 9.79
CA PRO A 389 16.89 17.10 9.33
C PRO A 389 16.98 15.73 10.03
N ALA A 390 15.96 14.89 9.85
CA ALA A 390 15.94 13.53 10.42
C ALA A 390 15.81 12.41 9.38
N GLN A 391 16.12 12.70 8.10
CA GLN A 391 16.53 11.64 7.18
C GLN A 391 17.96 11.23 7.54
N GLY A 392 18.09 10.20 8.40
CA GLY A 392 19.37 9.52 8.61
C GLY A 392 20.19 9.96 9.83
N ALA A 393 19.58 9.99 11.01
CA ALA A 393 20.32 9.84 12.27
C ALA A 393 19.42 9.17 13.32
N PHE A 394 19.07 7.90 13.09
CA PHE A 394 18.65 7.05 14.19
C PHE A 394 19.93 6.58 14.89
N VAL A 395 20.17 7.14 16.07
CA VAL A 395 21.31 6.86 16.96
C VAL A 395 21.47 5.35 17.16
N LYS A 396 22.73 4.92 17.20
CA LYS A 396 23.19 3.53 17.40
C LYS A 396 22.50 2.79 18.54
#